data_AF-A0A514BZL0-F1
#
_entry.id   AF-A0A514BZL0-F1
#
_cell.length_a   1.000
_cell.length_b   1.000
_cell.length_c   1.000
_cell.angle_alpha   90.00
_cell.angle_beta   90.00
_cell.angle_gamma   90.00
#
_symmetry.space_group_name_H-M   'P 1'
#
loop_
_entity.id
_entity.type
_entity.pdbx_description
1 polymer ?
#
loop_
_entity_poly.entity_id
_entity_poly.type
_entity_poly.pdbx_seq_one_letter_code
_entity_poly.pdbx_strand_id
1 'polypeptide(L)'
;MSDDQSARLGMPYLAAGQMQKHVTLNEALTRLDALVQTAVVSRSRPDQPPDPDDGALFILPEDHGGEAWVSFSAGDLVRAEGGGWEKIATPEGLLVWVADDARFIVREGDGWSDLGARLAMVGPVERLGVGATADASNPFAARLNKALWTALETASGGDGDLRMTLNKEGPADVLSLLFQSGYGGRAELGLIGDDNLTLKVSADGAVWRSALTVDRATGRVSFPEGAGRRDVVTFNVGGSWTPPAWARTVEAVVVGGGGGGGAGAFGASGARYGGGGGGAGGVSRAIWPADQLTAGLTIVTGAGGAGGVAATGGGGSGSAVYLGSTLLVSATGGGGGGLGNATGGTAGAGGASVPNSNAGGASSITGAGAAGRAFDRPDAPGGGGAGGGLDAGGAARAGGAGGDGGVLAVRAVGGAAGSGSTGGAGSAAPLTHLHWAGGGGGGGAAVASGAGHAGGAAGLFGGGGGGGGAGTTSGGVGGSGASGVVWLTVLG
;
A
#
# COMPACT_ATOMS: atom_id res chain seq x y z
N MET A 1 -41.95 73.44 -16.80
CA MET A 1 -42.06 72.66 -18.04
C MET A 1 -41.08 73.24 -19.04
N SER A 2 -40.24 72.40 -19.64
CA SER A 2 -39.52 72.80 -20.85
C SER A 2 -40.51 72.67 -22.00
N ASP A 3 -40.89 73.78 -22.63
CA ASP A 3 -41.86 73.77 -23.73
C ASP A 3 -41.25 73.17 -25.02
N ASP A 4 -39.95 72.87 -25.01
CA ASP A 4 -39.16 72.49 -26.18
C ASP A 4 -38.65 71.03 -26.17
N GLN A 5 -38.70 70.30 -25.05
CA GLN A 5 -38.13 68.93 -24.93
C GLN A 5 -38.84 68.03 -23.91
N SER A 6 -38.75 66.70 -24.10
CA SER A 6 -39.23 65.69 -23.15
C SER A 6 -38.42 65.65 -21.85
N ALA A 7 -39.10 65.36 -20.75
CA ALA A 7 -38.54 65.56 -19.42
C ALA A 7 -37.40 64.58 -19.03
N ARG A 8 -37.43 63.31 -19.48
CA ARG A 8 -36.43 62.31 -19.06
C ARG A 8 -35.25 62.19 -20.02
N LEU A 9 -35.53 62.07 -21.31
CA LEU A 9 -34.55 61.79 -22.37
C LEU A 9 -34.16 63.03 -23.19
N GLY A 10 -34.79 64.19 -22.95
CA GLY A 10 -34.49 65.44 -23.66
C GLY A 10 -34.83 65.39 -25.15
N MET A 11 -35.85 64.63 -25.54
CA MET A 11 -36.27 64.52 -26.94
C MET A 11 -36.95 65.82 -27.37
N PRO A 12 -36.52 66.47 -28.47
CA PRO A 12 -37.07 67.76 -28.88
C PRO A 12 -38.53 67.66 -29.32
N TYR A 13 -39.36 68.54 -28.77
CA TYR A 13 -40.75 68.71 -29.18
C TYR A 13 -40.86 69.53 -30.47
N LEU A 14 -41.89 69.25 -31.26
CA LEU A 14 -42.19 69.99 -32.47
C LEU A 14 -42.90 71.31 -32.12
N ALA A 15 -42.35 72.43 -32.59
CA ALA A 15 -42.92 73.77 -32.39
C ALA A 15 -44.33 73.93 -33.02
N ALA A 16 -45.14 74.82 -32.44
CA ALA A 16 -46.52 75.03 -32.88
C ALA A 16 -46.63 75.50 -34.35
N GLY A 17 -47.55 74.91 -35.11
CA GLY A 17 -47.79 75.19 -36.53
C GLY A 17 -49.22 74.92 -36.97
N GLN A 18 -49.58 75.30 -38.20
CA GLN A 18 -50.93 75.15 -38.75
C GLN A 18 -51.34 73.66 -38.85
N MET A 19 -52.57 73.33 -38.44
CA MET A 19 -53.19 71.99 -38.34
C MET A 19 -52.86 71.13 -37.09
N GLN A 20 -52.33 71.68 -36.00
CA GLN A 20 -52.21 71.00 -34.69
C GLN A 20 -51.48 69.64 -34.64
N LYS A 21 -50.78 69.23 -35.71
CA LYS A 21 -50.05 67.94 -35.78
C LYS A 21 -48.96 67.79 -34.71
N HIS A 22 -48.45 68.92 -34.18
CA HIS A 22 -47.46 68.96 -33.11
C HIS A 22 -48.00 68.35 -31.81
N VAL A 23 -49.29 68.48 -31.52
CA VAL A 23 -49.90 67.93 -30.29
C VAL A 23 -49.77 66.41 -30.26
N THR A 24 -50.27 65.72 -31.30
CA THR A 24 -50.24 64.25 -31.39
C THR A 24 -48.82 63.69 -31.42
N LEU A 25 -47.89 64.36 -32.10
CA LEU A 25 -46.50 63.90 -32.16
C LEU A 25 -45.78 64.12 -30.82
N ASN A 26 -45.97 65.27 -30.18
CA ASN A 26 -45.32 65.55 -28.90
C ASN A 26 -45.85 64.61 -27.81
N GLU A 27 -47.16 64.31 -27.78
CA GLU A 27 -47.74 63.30 -26.89
C GLU A 27 -47.13 61.90 -27.12
N ALA A 28 -46.90 61.52 -28.38
CA ALA A 28 -46.20 60.27 -28.70
C ALA A 28 -44.73 60.28 -28.22
N LEU A 29 -44.04 61.41 -28.31
CA LEU A 29 -42.67 61.57 -27.80
C LEU A 29 -42.64 61.52 -26.27
N THR A 30 -43.58 62.15 -25.57
CA THR A 30 -43.75 62.07 -24.11
C THR A 30 -44.00 60.64 -23.65
N ARG A 31 -44.81 59.88 -24.39
CA ARG A 31 -45.03 58.46 -24.12
C ARG A 31 -43.78 57.62 -24.39
N LEU A 32 -43.06 57.89 -25.47
CA LEU A 32 -41.80 57.20 -25.79
C LEU A 32 -40.74 57.48 -24.73
N ASP A 33 -40.70 58.71 -24.20
CA ASP A 33 -39.83 59.15 -23.11
C ASP A 33 -40.06 58.35 -21.82
N ALA A 34 -41.29 57.89 -21.58
CA ALA A 34 -41.60 57.01 -20.45
C ALA A 34 -41.21 55.54 -20.72
N LEU A 35 -41.37 55.07 -21.96
CA LEU A 35 -41.22 53.64 -22.31
C LEU A 35 -39.79 53.23 -22.70
N VAL A 36 -38.99 54.13 -23.25
CA VAL A 36 -37.59 53.84 -23.60
C VAL A 36 -36.75 53.87 -22.32
N GLN A 37 -36.06 52.76 -22.05
CA GLN A 37 -35.26 52.59 -20.82
C GLN A 37 -36.07 53.00 -19.58
N THR A 38 -37.29 52.46 -19.45
CA THR A 38 -38.19 52.79 -18.34
C THR A 38 -37.50 52.57 -17.00
N ALA A 39 -37.42 53.64 -16.23
CA ALA A 39 -36.83 53.66 -14.90
C ALA A 39 -37.80 54.41 -13.98
N VAL A 40 -38.33 53.69 -13.00
CA VAL A 40 -39.25 54.24 -12.00
C VAL A 40 -38.47 54.61 -10.75
N VAL A 41 -38.88 55.70 -10.11
CA VAL A 41 -38.30 56.16 -8.85
C VAL A 41 -38.58 55.15 -7.75
N SER A 42 -39.83 54.68 -7.67
CA SER A 42 -40.26 53.68 -6.71
C SER A 42 -41.45 52.86 -7.23
N ARG A 43 -41.59 51.66 -6.67
CA ARG A 43 -42.78 50.81 -6.82
C ARG A 43 -43.52 50.52 -5.51
N SER A 44 -42.99 51.00 -4.38
CA SER A 44 -43.45 50.64 -3.03
C SER A 44 -43.72 51.86 -2.14
N ARG A 45 -43.63 53.06 -2.71
CA ARG A 45 -43.94 54.30 -1.99
C ARG A 45 -45.47 54.49 -1.93
N PRO A 46 -46.09 54.49 -0.74
CA PRO A 46 -47.54 54.64 -0.61
C PRO A 46 -48.00 56.08 -0.83
N ASP A 47 -47.23 57.06 -0.37
CA ASP A 47 -47.62 58.47 -0.42
C ASP A 47 -47.20 59.16 -1.73
N GLN A 48 -48.17 59.77 -2.41
CA GLN A 48 -47.95 60.68 -3.54
C GLN A 48 -46.90 61.75 -3.17
N PRO A 49 -45.78 61.88 -3.92
CA PRO A 49 -44.83 62.96 -3.73
C PRO A 49 -45.51 64.33 -3.93
N PRO A 50 -45.29 65.31 -3.03
CA PRO A 50 -45.89 66.65 -3.18
C PRO A 50 -45.31 67.40 -4.38
N ASP A 51 -44.00 67.25 -4.63
CA ASP A 51 -43.26 67.90 -5.71
C ASP A 51 -42.37 66.89 -6.46
N PRO A 52 -42.95 65.98 -7.27
CA PRO A 52 -42.16 65.06 -8.10
C PRO A 52 -41.44 65.82 -9.23
N ASP A 53 -40.24 65.35 -9.60
CA ASP A 53 -39.57 65.85 -10.81
C ASP A 53 -40.43 65.59 -12.05
N ASP A 54 -40.39 66.52 -13.01
CA ASP A 54 -41.10 66.39 -14.28
C ASP A 54 -40.59 65.13 -15.01
N GLY A 55 -41.51 64.28 -15.47
CA GLY A 55 -41.20 62.98 -16.07
C GLY A 55 -40.86 61.87 -15.07
N ALA A 56 -40.90 62.11 -13.75
CA ALA A 56 -40.70 61.04 -12.78
C ALA A 56 -41.78 59.95 -12.93
N LEU A 57 -41.34 58.69 -12.97
CA LEU A 57 -42.22 57.54 -13.12
C LEU A 57 -42.34 56.77 -11.80
N PHE A 58 -43.54 56.30 -11.51
CA PHE A 58 -43.84 55.47 -10.34
C PHE A 58 -44.71 54.30 -10.75
N ILE A 59 -44.54 53.15 -10.09
CA ILE A 59 -45.52 52.08 -10.11
C ILE A 59 -46.29 52.15 -8.80
N LEU A 60 -47.61 52.22 -8.88
CA LEU A 60 -48.42 52.40 -7.68
C LEU A 60 -48.49 51.11 -6.84
N PRO A 61 -48.13 51.13 -5.54
CA PRO A 61 -48.34 49.99 -4.67
C PRO A 61 -49.82 49.78 -4.33
N GLU A 62 -50.15 48.69 -3.66
CA GLU A 62 -51.53 48.38 -3.26
C GLU A 62 -52.13 49.41 -2.30
N ASP A 63 -51.31 49.97 -1.42
CA ASP A 63 -51.68 50.94 -0.38
C ASP A 63 -51.43 52.40 -0.80
N HIS A 64 -51.37 52.68 -2.11
CA HIS A 64 -51.13 54.03 -2.61
C HIS A 64 -52.22 55.03 -2.17
N GLY A 65 -51.80 56.25 -1.83
CA GLY A 65 -52.66 57.33 -1.37
C GLY A 65 -52.20 58.70 -1.86
N GLY A 66 -53.14 59.64 -1.94
CA GLY A 66 -52.92 60.99 -2.46
C GLY A 66 -54.07 61.44 -3.34
N GLU A 67 -54.27 62.76 -3.43
CA GLU A 67 -55.42 63.35 -4.14
C GLU A 67 -55.43 63.01 -5.64
N ALA A 68 -54.26 62.93 -6.29
CA ALA A 68 -54.16 62.57 -7.70
C ALA A 68 -54.08 61.06 -7.91
N TRP A 69 -53.42 60.35 -7.00
CA TRP A 69 -53.18 58.91 -7.13
C TRP A 69 -54.43 58.05 -6.97
N VAL A 70 -55.45 58.53 -6.24
CA VAL A 70 -56.74 57.83 -6.02
C VAL A 70 -57.50 57.46 -7.30
N SER A 71 -57.17 58.10 -8.43
CA SER A 71 -57.81 57.86 -9.72
C SER A 71 -57.20 56.70 -10.53
N PHE A 72 -56.09 56.13 -10.05
CA PHE A 72 -55.37 55.04 -10.70
C PHE A 72 -55.50 53.72 -9.91
N SER A 73 -55.08 52.62 -10.52
CA SER A 73 -55.09 51.31 -9.87
C SER A 73 -53.69 50.88 -9.44
N ALA A 74 -53.61 50.02 -8.42
CA ALA A 74 -52.35 49.39 -8.05
C ALA A 74 -51.72 48.68 -9.26
N GLY A 75 -50.40 48.75 -9.38
CA GLY A 75 -49.65 48.22 -10.53
C GLY A 75 -49.61 49.14 -11.76
N ASP A 76 -50.36 50.24 -11.78
CA ASP A 76 -50.28 51.21 -12.88
C ASP A 76 -48.93 51.95 -12.88
N LEU A 77 -48.37 52.14 -14.08
CA LEU A 77 -47.22 53.03 -14.30
C LEU A 77 -47.76 54.44 -14.49
N VAL A 78 -47.42 55.35 -13.58
CA VAL A 78 -47.83 56.74 -13.63
C VAL A 78 -46.62 57.66 -13.81
N ARG A 79 -46.82 58.75 -14.54
CA ARG A 79 -45.84 59.79 -14.84
C ARG A 79 -46.30 61.09 -14.21
N ALA A 80 -45.42 61.73 -13.44
CA ALA A 80 -45.64 63.10 -13.00
C ALA A 80 -45.26 64.06 -14.12
N GLU A 81 -46.17 64.95 -14.54
CA GLU A 81 -45.87 65.95 -15.56
C GLU A 81 -46.73 67.20 -15.39
N GLY A 82 -46.11 68.38 -15.47
CA GLY A 82 -46.83 69.66 -15.48
C GLY A 82 -47.69 69.94 -14.23
N GLY A 83 -47.31 69.38 -13.08
CA GLY A 83 -48.06 69.46 -11.82
C GLY A 83 -49.23 68.47 -11.71
N GLY A 84 -49.42 67.61 -12.71
CA GLY A 84 -50.41 66.54 -12.73
C GLY A 84 -49.77 65.15 -12.83
N TRP A 85 -50.63 64.15 -12.98
CA TRP A 85 -50.25 62.75 -13.12
C TRP A 85 -50.96 62.11 -14.30
N GLU A 86 -50.22 61.35 -15.11
CA GLU A 86 -50.74 60.64 -16.26
C GLU A 86 -50.42 59.14 -16.16
N LYS A 87 -51.38 58.29 -16.53
CA LYS A 87 -51.15 56.85 -16.66
C LYS A 87 -50.44 56.53 -17.98
N ILE A 88 -49.30 55.86 -17.90
CA ILE A 88 -48.59 55.32 -19.06
C ILE A 88 -49.03 53.88 -19.29
N ALA A 89 -49.61 53.60 -20.46
CA ALA A 89 -50.00 52.25 -20.83
C ALA A 89 -48.78 51.35 -21.04
N THR A 90 -48.70 50.28 -20.25
CA THR A 90 -47.59 49.32 -20.20
C THR A 90 -47.91 48.05 -21.00
N PRO A 91 -47.19 47.77 -22.10
CA PRO A 91 -47.37 46.51 -22.83
C PRO A 91 -46.84 45.32 -22.01
N GLU A 92 -47.41 44.15 -22.24
CA GLU A 92 -46.92 42.87 -21.72
C GLU A 92 -45.43 42.70 -22.04
N GLY A 93 -44.62 42.27 -21.06
CA GLY A 93 -43.18 42.07 -21.25
C GLY A 93 -42.32 43.33 -21.14
N LEU A 94 -42.89 44.51 -20.84
CA LEU A 94 -42.10 45.72 -20.58
C LEU A 94 -41.13 45.49 -19.40
N LEU A 95 -39.85 45.75 -19.64
CA LEU A 95 -38.80 45.74 -18.62
C LEU A 95 -38.65 47.12 -17.97
N VAL A 96 -38.66 47.16 -16.65
CA VAL A 96 -38.55 48.39 -15.87
C VAL A 96 -37.43 48.28 -14.84
N TRP A 97 -36.56 49.27 -14.80
CA TRP A 97 -35.62 49.46 -13.70
C TRP A 97 -36.31 50.19 -12.53
N VAL A 98 -36.23 49.64 -11.33
CA VAL A 98 -36.77 50.24 -10.11
C VAL A 98 -35.61 50.83 -9.33
N ALA A 99 -35.54 52.16 -9.26
CA ALA A 99 -34.33 52.86 -8.82
C ALA A 99 -34.04 52.71 -7.33
N ASP A 100 -35.06 52.81 -6.47
CA ASP A 100 -34.92 52.67 -5.01
C ASP A 100 -34.63 51.24 -4.54
N ASP A 101 -34.95 50.25 -5.38
CA ASP A 101 -34.86 48.82 -5.11
C ASP A 101 -33.72 48.14 -5.91
N ALA A 102 -33.06 48.90 -6.78
CA ALA A 102 -31.95 48.48 -7.63
C ALA A 102 -32.16 47.15 -8.39
N ARG A 103 -33.34 46.95 -8.97
CA ARG A 103 -33.71 45.71 -9.68
C ARG A 103 -34.52 45.93 -10.96
N PHE A 104 -34.51 44.91 -11.82
CA PHE A 104 -35.38 44.84 -12.99
C PHE A 104 -36.64 44.03 -12.70
N ILE A 105 -37.78 44.57 -13.12
CA ILE A 105 -39.07 43.89 -13.10
C ILE A 105 -39.66 43.83 -14.52
N VAL A 106 -40.56 42.88 -14.76
CA VAL A 106 -41.25 42.68 -16.04
C VAL A 106 -42.76 42.79 -15.86
N ARG A 107 -43.45 43.46 -16.80
CA ARG A 107 -44.91 43.58 -16.83
C ARG A 107 -45.55 42.24 -17.19
N GLU A 108 -46.51 41.79 -16.36
CA GLU A 108 -47.25 40.55 -16.57
C GLU A 108 -48.72 40.71 -16.18
N GLY A 109 -49.62 40.72 -17.16
CA GLY A 109 -51.01 41.06 -16.95
C GLY A 109 -51.19 42.46 -16.36
N ASP A 110 -51.89 42.55 -15.23
CA ASP A 110 -52.05 43.77 -14.45
C ASP A 110 -50.92 44.01 -13.43
N GLY A 111 -50.02 43.04 -13.22
CA GLY A 111 -48.97 43.06 -12.20
C GLY A 111 -47.54 43.17 -12.74
N TRP A 112 -46.58 43.02 -11.82
CA TRP A 112 -45.14 43.09 -12.08
C TRP A 112 -44.39 41.97 -11.35
N SER A 113 -43.53 41.24 -12.06
CA SER A 113 -42.70 40.18 -11.48
C SER A 113 -41.21 40.48 -11.59
N ASP A 114 -40.40 39.91 -10.70
CA ASP A 114 -38.95 40.10 -10.65
C ASP A 114 -38.26 39.35 -11.80
N LEU A 115 -37.41 40.03 -12.58
CA LEU A 115 -36.72 39.42 -13.71
C LEU A 115 -35.72 38.33 -13.25
N GLY A 116 -35.06 38.53 -12.11
CA GLY A 116 -34.13 37.56 -11.53
C GLY A 116 -34.85 36.29 -11.09
N ALA A 117 -36.03 36.42 -10.49
CA ALA A 117 -36.89 35.27 -10.18
C ALA A 117 -37.29 34.51 -11.46
N ARG A 118 -37.58 35.20 -12.56
CA ARG A 118 -37.88 34.56 -13.85
C ARG A 118 -36.69 33.85 -14.49
N LEU A 119 -35.48 34.41 -14.37
CA LEU A 119 -34.26 33.76 -14.85
C LEU A 119 -33.84 32.57 -13.96
N ALA A 120 -34.13 32.64 -12.66
CA ALA A 120 -33.94 31.53 -11.72
C ALA A 120 -35.03 30.44 -11.87
N MET A 121 -36.18 30.76 -12.45
CA MET A 121 -37.30 29.84 -12.74
C MET A 121 -37.17 29.09 -14.09
N VAL A 122 -36.01 29.16 -14.78
CA VAL A 122 -35.81 28.37 -16.01
C VAL A 122 -35.52 26.90 -15.68
N GLY A 123 -36.55 26.17 -15.25
CA GLY A 123 -36.67 24.70 -15.36
C GLY A 123 -35.53 23.83 -14.79
N PRO A 124 -35.53 22.52 -15.10
CA PRO A 124 -34.37 21.68 -14.82
C PRO A 124 -33.16 22.21 -15.61
N VAL A 125 -32.11 22.61 -14.89
CA VAL A 125 -30.83 22.92 -15.52
C VAL A 125 -30.23 21.59 -16.01
N GLU A 126 -30.52 21.24 -17.27
CA GLU A 126 -30.03 20.00 -17.86
C GLU A 126 -28.51 19.96 -17.98
N ARG A 127 -27.87 21.13 -18.13
CA ARG A 127 -26.41 21.26 -18.24
C ARG A 127 -25.89 22.49 -17.52
N LEU A 128 -24.83 22.31 -16.72
CA LEU A 128 -24.15 23.40 -16.00
C LEU A 128 -22.64 23.25 -16.13
N GLY A 129 -22.03 24.24 -16.80
CA GLY A 129 -20.58 24.35 -16.98
C GLY A 129 -19.99 25.49 -16.16
N VAL A 130 -18.97 25.22 -15.34
CA VAL A 130 -18.21 26.23 -14.59
C VAL A 130 -16.76 26.26 -15.08
N GLY A 131 -16.39 27.26 -15.86
CA GLY A 131 -15.05 27.35 -16.47
C GLY A 131 -14.77 26.30 -17.57
N ALA A 132 -15.77 25.49 -17.93
CA ALA A 132 -15.77 24.45 -18.96
C ALA A 132 -17.14 24.36 -19.63
N THR A 133 -17.20 23.79 -20.84
CA THR A 133 -18.45 23.49 -21.54
C THR A 133 -18.99 22.15 -21.03
N ALA A 134 -20.24 22.14 -20.53
CA ALA A 134 -20.95 20.91 -20.19
C ALA A 134 -21.57 20.26 -21.45
N ASP A 135 -21.62 18.93 -21.48
CA ASP A 135 -22.11 18.16 -22.62
C ASP A 135 -23.07 17.04 -22.19
N ALA A 136 -23.48 16.17 -23.13
CA ALA A 136 -24.43 15.09 -22.84
C ALA A 136 -23.82 14.00 -21.93
N SER A 137 -22.50 13.81 -22.00
CA SER A 137 -21.76 12.82 -21.20
C SER A 137 -21.41 13.38 -19.82
N ASN A 138 -21.21 14.70 -19.72
CA ASN A 138 -20.92 15.44 -18.49
C ASN A 138 -21.92 16.61 -18.34
N PRO A 139 -23.17 16.33 -17.92
CA PRO A 139 -24.17 17.38 -17.73
C PRO A 139 -23.75 18.44 -16.70
N PHE A 140 -22.98 18.05 -15.70
CA PHE A 140 -22.27 18.97 -14.82
C PHE A 140 -20.76 18.88 -15.09
N ALA A 141 -20.14 19.99 -15.49
CA ALA A 141 -18.72 20.05 -15.78
C ALA A 141 -18.08 21.28 -15.13
N ALA A 142 -16.92 21.10 -14.48
CA ALA A 142 -16.25 22.17 -13.78
C ALA A 142 -14.73 22.10 -14.02
N ARG A 143 -14.12 23.19 -14.51
CA ARG A 143 -12.67 23.34 -14.65
C ARG A 143 -12.19 24.41 -13.68
N LEU A 144 -11.78 23.96 -12.49
CA LEU A 144 -11.49 24.79 -11.31
C LEU A 144 -10.21 24.29 -10.63
N ASN A 145 -9.61 25.12 -9.78
CA ASN A 145 -8.54 24.70 -8.87
C ASN A 145 -9.08 24.10 -7.55
N LYS A 146 -10.28 24.53 -7.10
CA LYS A 146 -10.93 24.09 -5.86
C LYS A 146 -12.44 24.21 -5.98
N ALA A 147 -13.16 23.26 -5.39
CA ALA A 147 -14.58 23.34 -5.12
C ALA A 147 -14.81 23.18 -3.61
N LEU A 148 -15.69 23.99 -3.04
CA LEU A 148 -16.12 23.88 -1.66
C LEU A 148 -17.62 23.56 -1.66
N TRP A 149 -17.95 22.41 -1.10
CA TRP A 149 -19.30 22.13 -0.65
C TRP A 149 -19.33 22.37 0.85
N THR A 150 -20.23 23.24 1.30
CA THR A 150 -20.42 23.56 2.71
C THR A 150 -21.88 23.38 3.06
N ALA A 151 -22.14 22.95 4.30
CA ALA A 151 -23.51 22.88 4.80
C ALA A 151 -24.13 24.29 4.85
N LEU A 152 -25.45 24.35 4.74
CA LEU A 152 -26.17 25.55 5.11
C LEU A 152 -26.19 25.60 6.64
N GLU A 153 -25.53 26.60 7.21
CA GLU A 153 -25.40 26.75 8.65
C GLU A 153 -26.75 27.04 9.30
N THR A 154 -26.92 26.65 10.57
CA THR A 154 -28.15 26.95 11.34
C THR A 154 -28.42 28.45 11.44
N ALA A 155 -27.38 29.27 11.58
CA ALA A 155 -27.50 30.74 11.58
C ALA A 155 -28.01 31.30 10.24
N SER A 156 -27.82 30.55 9.14
CA SER A 156 -28.31 30.86 7.80
C SER A 156 -29.57 30.08 7.44
N GLY A 157 -30.24 29.47 8.42
CA GLY A 157 -31.51 28.76 8.24
C GLY A 157 -31.40 27.30 7.78
N GLY A 158 -30.21 26.69 7.82
CA GLY A 158 -30.01 25.27 7.52
C GLY A 158 -29.97 24.36 8.75
N ASP A 159 -29.70 23.08 8.54
CA ASP A 159 -29.54 22.08 9.60
C ASP A 159 -28.07 21.87 10.01
N GLY A 160 -27.12 22.53 9.32
CA GLY A 160 -25.69 22.39 9.56
C GLY A 160 -25.07 21.11 9.00
N ASP A 161 -25.86 20.23 8.37
CA ASP A 161 -25.37 18.99 7.78
C ASP A 161 -25.11 19.15 6.28
N LEU A 162 -24.05 18.50 5.79
CA LEU A 162 -23.78 18.36 4.36
C LEU A 162 -23.75 16.89 3.99
N ARG A 163 -24.60 16.48 3.03
CA ARG A 163 -24.66 15.10 2.52
C ARG A 163 -24.60 15.10 1.00
N MET A 164 -23.75 14.24 0.44
CA MET A 164 -23.77 13.90 -0.97
C MET A 164 -24.43 12.52 -1.12
N THR A 165 -25.69 12.51 -1.54
CA THR A 165 -26.42 11.27 -1.79
C THR A 165 -26.23 10.90 -3.26
N LEU A 166 -25.65 9.73 -3.50
CA LEU A 166 -25.44 9.17 -4.84
C LEU A 166 -26.31 7.92 -4.95
N ASN A 167 -26.94 7.68 -6.11
CA ASN A 167 -27.79 6.51 -6.33
C ASN A 167 -27.49 5.87 -7.70
N LYS A 168 -27.54 4.53 -7.76
CA LYS A 168 -27.53 3.74 -9.00
C LYS A 168 -28.83 2.95 -9.13
N GLU A 169 -29.17 2.54 -10.35
CA GLU A 169 -30.44 1.87 -10.65
C GLU A 169 -30.51 0.46 -10.07
N GLY A 170 -29.43 -0.32 -10.22
CA GLY A 170 -29.33 -1.66 -9.67
C GLY A 170 -27.92 -2.07 -9.25
N PRO A 171 -27.78 -3.28 -8.68
CA PRO A 171 -26.51 -3.75 -8.13
C PRO A 171 -25.41 -3.88 -9.18
N ALA A 172 -25.76 -4.28 -10.41
CA ALA A 172 -24.80 -4.47 -11.50
C ALA A 172 -24.23 -3.16 -12.06
N ASP A 173 -24.83 -2.02 -11.74
CA ASP A 173 -24.39 -0.72 -12.21
C ASP A 173 -23.19 -0.18 -11.40
N VAL A 174 -22.63 0.93 -11.87
CA VAL A 174 -21.49 1.60 -11.24
C VAL A 174 -21.93 2.91 -10.59
N LEU A 175 -21.64 3.03 -9.30
CA LEU A 175 -21.70 4.28 -8.55
C LEU A 175 -20.33 4.52 -7.94
N SER A 176 -19.61 5.54 -8.38
CA SER A 176 -18.22 5.71 -7.95
C SER A 176 -17.71 7.15 -8.00
N LEU A 177 -16.61 7.36 -7.28
CA LEU A 177 -15.71 8.49 -7.43
C LEU A 177 -14.48 8.01 -8.21
N LEU A 178 -14.28 8.55 -9.42
CA LEU A 178 -13.17 8.21 -10.29
C LEU A 178 -12.05 9.26 -10.19
N PHE A 179 -10.86 8.82 -9.79
CA PHE A 179 -9.66 9.66 -9.71
C PHE A 179 -8.80 9.45 -10.96
N GLN A 180 -8.45 10.54 -11.64
CA GLN A 180 -7.76 10.50 -12.94
C GLN A 180 -6.47 11.32 -12.97
N SER A 181 -5.57 10.95 -13.88
CA SER A 181 -4.41 11.74 -14.28
C SER A 181 -4.30 11.74 -15.80
N GLY A 182 -4.21 12.92 -16.42
CA GLY A 182 -4.19 13.05 -17.88
C GLY A 182 -5.40 12.39 -18.57
N TYR A 183 -6.60 12.49 -17.97
CA TYR A 183 -7.84 11.85 -18.41
C TYR A 183 -7.84 10.31 -18.38
N GLY A 184 -6.82 9.67 -17.81
CA GLY A 184 -6.80 8.23 -17.55
C GLY A 184 -7.18 7.89 -16.11
N GLY A 185 -8.05 6.90 -15.91
CA GLY A 185 -8.40 6.38 -14.58
C GLY A 185 -7.19 5.84 -13.82
N ARG A 186 -7.10 6.14 -12.52
CA ARG A 186 -6.01 5.69 -11.63
C ARG A 186 -6.53 5.01 -10.36
N ALA A 187 -7.61 5.53 -9.79
CA ALA A 187 -8.30 4.90 -8.69
C ALA A 187 -9.80 5.13 -8.82
N GLU A 188 -10.60 4.21 -8.30
CA GLU A 188 -12.05 4.28 -8.33
C GLU A 188 -12.61 3.72 -7.01
N LEU A 189 -13.42 4.52 -6.32
CA LEU A 189 -14.05 4.16 -5.05
C LEU A 189 -15.56 4.18 -5.17
N GLY A 190 -16.25 3.09 -4.84
CA GLY A 190 -17.71 3.06 -4.85
C GLY A 190 -18.35 1.68 -4.86
N LEU A 191 -19.59 1.60 -5.32
CA LEU A 191 -20.37 0.37 -5.54
C LEU A 191 -20.27 -0.03 -7.02
N ILE A 192 -19.25 -0.84 -7.36
CA ILE A 192 -18.76 -0.97 -8.75
C ILE A 192 -19.05 -2.36 -9.30
N GLY A 193 -20.23 -2.53 -9.92
CA GLY A 193 -20.67 -3.81 -10.49
C GLY A 193 -21.27 -4.78 -9.47
N ASP A 194 -21.37 -4.38 -8.21
CA ASP A 194 -22.13 -5.00 -7.13
C ASP A 194 -22.46 -3.95 -6.04
N ASP A 195 -23.07 -4.38 -4.93
CA ASP A 195 -23.39 -3.52 -3.79
C ASP A 195 -22.32 -3.52 -2.68
N ASN A 196 -21.12 -4.04 -2.94
CA ASN A 196 -20.02 -3.97 -2.00
C ASN A 196 -19.28 -2.64 -2.17
N LEU A 197 -18.75 -2.08 -1.07
CA LEU A 197 -17.85 -0.94 -1.18
C LEU A 197 -16.48 -1.43 -1.67
N THR A 198 -16.04 -0.96 -2.84
CA THR A 198 -14.79 -1.37 -3.46
C THR A 198 -13.90 -0.16 -3.74
N LEU A 199 -12.60 -0.31 -3.48
CA LEU A 199 -11.54 0.54 -4.03
C LEU A 199 -10.76 -0.25 -5.08
N LYS A 200 -10.79 0.21 -6.33
CA LYS A 200 -9.98 -0.32 -7.43
C LYS A 200 -8.88 0.65 -7.81
N VAL A 201 -7.73 0.14 -8.26
CA VAL A 201 -6.61 0.94 -8.78
C VAL A 201 -6.15 0.43 -10.13
N SER A 202 -5.63 1.34 -10.96
CA SER A 202 -5.10 1.03 -12.28
C SER A 202 -3.87 1.86 -12.60
N ALA A 203 -2.86 1.23 -13.19
CA ALA A 203 -1.65 1.91 -13.66
C ALA A 203 -1.87 2.59 -15.02
N ASP A 204 -2.74 2.03 -15.87
CA ASP A 204 -2.94 2.41 -17.27
C ASP A 204 -4.35 2.95 -17.57
N GLY A 205 -5.30 2.77 -16.65
CA GLY A 205 -6.71 3.09 -16.83
C GLY A 205 -7.53 1.99 -17.52
N ALA A 206 -6.91 0.87 -17.88
CA ALA A 206 -7.54 -0.26 -18.56
C ALA A 206 -7.57 -1.51 -17.66
N VAL A 207 -6.45 -1.85 -17.02
CA VAL A 207 -6.34 -3.00 -16.12
C VAL A 207 -6.57 -2.54 -14.69
N TRP A 208 -7.69 -2.99 -14.12
CA TRP A 208 -8.12 -2.64 -12.77
C TRP A 208 -7.88 -3.77 -11.79
N ARG A 209 -7.40 -3.42 -10.60
CA ARG A 209 -7.17 -4.35 -9.47
C ARG A 209 -7.99 -3.90 -8.28
N SER A 210 -8.71 -4.82 -7.64
CA SER A 210 -9.48 -4.53 -6.42
C SER A 210 -8.54 -4.53 -5.21
N ALA A 211 -8.18 -3.35 -4.71
CA ALA A 211 -7.28 -3.21 -3.57
C ALA A 211 -7.98 -3.49 -2.24
N LEU A 212 -9.25 -3.06 -2.11
CA LEU A 212 -10.06 -3.23 -0.92
C LEU A 212 -11.50 -3.53 -1.31
N THR A 213 -12.15 -4.43 -0.60
CA THR A 213 -13.59 -4.67 -0.73
C THR A 213 -14.21 -4.91 0.65
N VAL A 214 -15.33 -4.25 0.93
CA VAL A 214 -16.12 -4.45 2.14
C VAL A 214 -17.39 -5.23 1.77
N ASP A 215 -17.53 -6.42 2.32
CA ASP A 215 -18.73 -7.23 2.12
C ASP A 215 -19.95 -6.53 2.77
N ARG A 216 -20.98 -6.26 1.96
CA ARG A 216 -22.16 -5.50 2.39
C ARG A 216 -22.98 -6.17 3.49
N ALA A 217 -22.92 -7.50 3.60
CA ALA A 217 -23.74 -8.26 4.54
C ALA A 217 -23.07 -8.42 5.91
N THR A 218 -21.74 -8.49 5.94
CA THR A 218 -20.95 -8.81 7.14
C THR A 218 -20.06 -7.67 7.62
N GLY A 219 -19.82 -6.65 6.79
CA GLY A 219 -18.87 -5.58 7.07
C GLY A 219 -17.41 -6.03 7.05
N ARG A 220 -17.12 -7.26 6.59
CA ARG A 220 -15.75 -7.79 6.54
C ARG A 220 -14.98 -7.14 5.40
N VAL A 221 -13.80 -6.64 5.75
CA VAL A 221 -12.86 -6.07 4.78
C VAL A 221 -11.96 -7.18 4.23
N SER A 222 -11.81 -7.22 2.92
CA SER A 222 -10.83 -8.05 2.22
C SER A 222 -9.86 -7.16 1.43
N PHE A 223 -8.62 -7.63 1.31
CA PHE A 223 -7.60 -7.05 0.45
C PHE A 223 -7.20 -8.10 -0.59
N PRO A 224 -7.90 -8.18 -1.74
CA PRO A 224 -7.67 -9.23 -2.74
C PRO A 224 -6.23 -9.29 -3.25
N GLU A 225 -5.56 -8.13 -3.31
CA GLU A 225 -4.14 -8.01 -3.71
C GLU A 225 -3.16 -8.12 -2.52
N GLY A 226 -3.66 -8.46 -1.32
CA GLY A 226 -2.89 -8.56 -0.09
C GLY A 226 -2.82 -7.25 0.71
N ALA A 227 -2.80 -7.38 2.04
CA ALA A 227 -2.63 -6.27 2.99
C ALA A 227 -1.24 -6.22 3.63
N GLY A 228 -0.53 -7.35 3.62
CA GLY A 228 0.72 -7.52 4.35
C GLY A 228 1.93 -7.17 3.50
N ARG A 229 2.82 -6.35 4.05
CA ARG A 229 4.17 -6.18 3.51
C ARG A 229 5.08 -7.21 4.18
N ARG A 230 5.85 -7.95 3.36
CA ARG A 230 6.85 -8.91 3.84
C ARG A 230 8.22 -8.58 3.27
N ASP A 231 9.24 -8.65 4.12
CA ASP A 231 10.64 -8.57 3.70
C ASP A 231 11.50 -9.54 4.53
N VAL A 232 12.60 -10.03 3.94
CA VAL A 232 13.51 -11.01 4.58
C VAL A 232 14.94 -10.51 4.48
N VAL A 233 15.58 -10.34 5.62
CA VAL A 233 17.00 -9.97 5.70
C VAL A 233 17.80 -11.16 6.20
N THR A 234 18.86 -11.52 5.46
CA THR A 234 19.74 -12.65 5.79
C THR A 234 21.12 -12.16 6.23
N PHE A 235 21.58 -12.67 7.37
CA PHE A 235 22.90 -12.40 7.93
C PHE A 235 23.75 -13.66 7.86
N ASN A 236 24.79 -13.62 7.01
CA ASN A 236 25.85 -14.64 6.93
C ASN A 236 27.15 -14.19 7.62
N VAL A 237 27.18 -12.92 8.05
CA VAL A 237 28.20 -12.29 8.88
C VAL A 237 27.44 -11.49 9.94
N GLY A 238 27.99 -11.38 11.15
CA GLY A 238 27.37 -10.60 12.23
C GLY A 238 27.19 -9.12 11.85
N GLY A 239 26.24 -8.46 12.50
CA GLY A 239 25.89 -7.08 12.19
C GLY A 239 24.81 -6.53 13.11
N SER A 240 24.32 -5.35 12.79
CA SER A 240 23.17 -4.73 13.46
C SER A 240 22.02 -4.54 12.49
N TRP A 241 20.80 -4.52 13.02
CA TRP A 241 19.59 -4.34 12.22
C TRP A 241 18.46 -3.72 13.03
N THR A 242 17.71 -2.82 12.43
CA THR A 242 16.54 -2.19 13.06
C THR A 242 15.30 -2.48 12.23
N PRO A 243 14.17 -2.88 12.86
CA PRO A 243 12.92 -3.06 12.15
C PRO A 243 12.52 -1.78 11.39
N PRO A 244 12.04 -1.89 10.15
CA PRO A 244 11.52 -0.74 9.42
C PRO A 244 10.23 -0.24 10.08
N ALA A 245 9.92 1.05 9.94
CA ALA A 245 8.81 1.70 10.63
C ALA A 245 7.40 1.09 10.36
N TRP A 246 7.24 0.40 9.23
CA TRP A 246 5.99 -0.28 8.87
C TRP A 246 5.87 -1.68 9.50
N ALA A 247 6.96 -2.27 10.00
CA ALA A 247 6.92 -3.61 10.54
C ALA A 247 6.04 -3.68 11.80
N ARG A 248 5.27 -4.76 11.90
CA ARG A 248 4.44 -5.10 13.07
C ARG A 248 5.01 -6.28 13.83
N THR A 249 5.57 -7.24 13.11
CA THR A 249 6.22 -8.42 13.70
C THR A 249 7.55 -8.70 13.03
N VAL A 250 8.46 -9.30 13.80
CA VAL A 250 9.75 -9.81 13.37
C VAL A 250 9.83 -11.28 13.75
N GLU A 251 9.96 -12.16 12.76
CA GLU A 251 10.32 -13.56 12.96
C GLU A 251 11.82 -13.74 12.72
N ALA A 252 12.50 -14.40 13.65
CA ALA A 252 13.89 -14.80 13.50
C ALA A 252 14.03 -16.31 13.32
N VAL A 253 14.86 -16.73 12.36
CA VAL A 253 15.41 -18.08 12.28
C VAL A 253 16.91 -18.00 12.48
N VAL A 254 17.43 -18.74 13.46
CA VAL A 254 18.85 -18.73 13.85
C VAL A 254 19.42 -20.12 13.67
N VAL A 255 20.49 -20.24 12.89
CA VAL A 255 21.18 -21.51 12.61
C VAL A 255 22.61 -21.41 13.10
N GLY A 256 23.05 -22.32 13.97
CA GLY A 256 24.45 -22.41 14.42
C GLY A 256 25.39 -22.90 13.32
N GLY A 257 26.70 -22.72 13.51
CA GLY A 257 27.70 -23.34 12.64
C GLY A 257 27.74 -24.86 12.83
N GLY A 258 27.99 -25.62 11.76
CA GLY A 258 28.19 -27.06 11.84
C GLY A 258 29.58 -27.42 12.38
N GLY A 259 29.71 -28.57 13.03
CA GLY A 259 30.99 -29.09 13.49
C GLY A 259 31.83 -29.66 12.33
N GLY A 260 33.16 -29.61 12.46
CA GLY A 260 34.06 -30.29 11.53
C GLY A 260 34.13 -31.80 11.79
N GLY A 261 34.47 -32.58 10.77
CA GLY A 261 34.73 -34.02 10.92
C GLY A 261 36.06 -34.29 11.63
N GLY A 262 36.17 -35.42 12.32
CA GLY A 262 37.42 -35.88 12.91
C GLY A 262 38.36 -36.48 11.86
N ALA A 263 39.66 -36.52 12.16
CA ALA A 263 40.62 -37.24 11.34
C ALA A 263 40.49 -38.76 11.51
N GLY A 264 40.89 -39.54 10.51
CA GLY A 264 40.99 -41.00 10.63
C GLY A 264 42.19 -41.45 11.47
N ALA A 265 42.10 -42.64 12.06
CA ALA A 265 43.25 -43.30 12.67
C ALA A 265 44.26 -43.75 11.60
N PHE A 266 45.52 -43.90 12.00
CA PHE A 266 46.54 -44.47 11.13
C PHE A 266 47.59 -45.28 11.89
N GLY A 267 48.27 -46.16 11.18
CA GLY A 267 49.34 -46.99 11.74
C GLY A 267 49.63 -48.22 10.88
N ALA A 268 50.75 -48.88 11.13
CA ALA A 268 51.21 -50.01 10.34
C ALA A 268 50.31 -51.25 10.44
N SER A 269 49.68 -51.49 11.60
CA SER A 269 48.86 -52.69 11.88
C SER A 269 47.76 -52.40 12.90
N GLY A 270 46.86 -53.37 13.12
CA GLY A 270 45.74 -53.25 14.06
C GLY A 270 44.50 -52.54 13.50
N ALA A 271 43.43 -52.56 14.28
CA ALA A 271 42.18 -51.88 13.94
C ALA A 271 42.35 -50.36 14.00
N ARG A 272 41.87 -49.66 12.97
CA ARG A 272 41.97 -48.22 12.82
C ARG A 272 40.64 -47.68 12.37
N TYR A 273 39.93 -46.98 13.25
CA TYR A 273 38.65 -46.39 12.90
C TYR A 273 38.86 -45.11 12.08
N GLY A 274 37.92 -44.82 11.17
CA GLY A 274 37.84 -43.49 10.57
C GLY A 274 37.43 -42.43 11.61
N GLY A 275 37.52 -41.16 11.23
CA GLY A 275 37.03 -40.07 12.06
C GLY A 275 35.51 -40.03 12.09
N GLY A 276 34.94 -39.55 13.19
CA GLY A 276 33.51 -39.27 13.27
C GLY A 276 33.12 -38.09 12.37
N GLY A 277 31.88 -38.10 11.88
CA GLY A 277 31.31 -36.93 11.20
C GLY A 277 30.96 -35.82 12.20
N GLY A 278 31.08 -34.56 11.78
CA GLY A 278 30.66 -33.41 12.58
C GLY A 278 29.14 -33.31 12.68
N GLY A 279 28.63 -32.80 13.80
CA GLY A 279 27.20 -32.54 13.99
C GLY A 279 26.74 -31.29 13.25
N ALA A 280 25.47 -31.25 12.87
CA ALA A 280 24.84 -30.06 12.30
C ALA A 280 24.66 -28.96 13.36
N GLY A 281 24.65 -27.69 12.93
CA GLY A 281 24.28 -26.56 13.79
C GLY A 281 22.82 -26.62 14.24
N GLY A 282 22.56 -26.12 15.45
CA GLY A 282 21.21 -25.97 16.00
C GLY A 282 20.34 -25.05 15.14
N VAL A 283 19.01 -25.18 15.24
CA VAL A 283 18.07 -24.24 14.63
C VAL A 283 17.07 -23.72 15.67
N SER A 284 16.96 -22.42 15.85
CA SER A 284 15.99 -21.82 16.78
C SER A 284 15.14 -20.79 16.05
N ARG A 285 13.88 -20.67 16.46
CA ARG A 285 12.93 -19.71 15.89
C ARG A 285 12.29 -18.89 17.00
N ALA A 286 12.01 -17.63 16.73
CA ALA A 286 11.32 -16.73 17.65
C ALA A 286 10.54 -15.68 16.87
N ILE A 287 9.46 -15.17 17.45
CA ILE A 287 8.63 -14.11 16.88
C ILE A 287 8.42 -13.05 17.94
N TRP A 288 8.61 -11.79 17.57
CA TRP A 288 8.43 -10.66 18.45
C TRP A 288 7.63 -9.54 17.79
N PRO A 289 6.90 -8.73 18.58
CA PRO A 289 6.31 -7.50 18.09
C PRO A 289 7.41 -6.45 17.82
N ALA A 290 7.32 -5.76 16.68
CA ALA A 290 8.39 -4.88 16.19
C ALA A 290 8.57 -3.61 17.03
N ASP A 291 7.53 -3.16 17.72
CA ASP A 291 7.55 -1.99 18.63
C ASP A 291 8.41 -2.23 19.88
N GLN A 292 8.64 -3.49 20.26
CA GLN A 292 9.54 -3.87 21.36
C GLN A 292 11.02 -3.95 20.93
N LEU A 293 11.33 -3.76 19.64
CA LEU A 293 12.67 -3.93 19.07
C LEU A 293 13.27 -2.62 18.54
N THR A 294 12.73 -1.47 18.97
CA THR A 294 13.12 -0.13 18.46
C THR A 294 14.57 0.26 18.76
N ALA A 295 15.19 -0.32 19.79
CA ALA A 295 16.61 -0.13 20.09
C ALA A 295 17.55 -0.83 19.09
N GLY A 296 17.00 -1.62 18.15
CA GLY A 296 17.77 -2.39 17.18
C GLY A 296 18.27 -3.72 17.75
N LEU A 297 18.58 -4.63 16.84
CA LEU A 297 19.07 -5.97 17.10
C LEU A 297 20.56 -6.07 16.78
N THR A 298 21.29 -6.79 17.62
CA THR A 298 22.66 -7.23 17.34
C THR A 298 22.63 -8.69 16.93
N ILE A 299 23.22 -9.00 15.79
CA ILE A 299 23.20 -10.31 15.13
C ILE A 299 24.59 -10.93 15.20
N VAL A 300 24.66 -12.16 15.71
CA VAL A 300 25.86 -12.99 15.73
C VAL A 300 25.64 -14.20 14.85
N THR A 301 26.59 -14.47 13.97
CA THR A 301 26.60 -15.66 13.10
C THR A 301 27.75 -16.57 13.51
N GLY A 302 27.45 -17.84 13.72
CA GLY A 302 28.41 -18.85 14.15
C GLY A 302 29.33 -19.30 13.02
N ALA A 303 30.64 -19.36 13.27
CA ALA A 303 31.58 -19.99 12.35
C ALA A 303 31.40 -21.52 12.32
N GLY A 304 31.70 -22.13 11.17
CA GLY A 304 31.80 -23.58 11.05
C GLY A 304 33.07 -24.11 11.71
N GLY A 305 33.01 -25.34 12.22
CA GLY A 305 34.14 -26.01 12.84
C GLY A 305 35.18 -26.45 11.82
N ALA A 306 36.47 -26.31 12.15
CA ALA A 306 37.56 -26.80 11.32
C ALA A 306 37.59 -28.32 11.25
N GLY A 307 37.99 -28.87 10.09
CA GLY A 307 38.24 -30.30 9.95
C GLY A 307 39.45 -30.75 10.75
N GLY A 308 39.36 -31.92 11.39
CA GLY A 308 40.46 -32.47 12.18
C GLY A 308 41.63 -32.91 11.32
N VAL A 309 42.85 -32.55 11.71
CA VAL A 309 44.11 -33.03 11.12
C VAL A 309 44.86 -33.79 12.21
N ALA A 310 44.87 -35.13 12.13
CA ALA A 310 45.32 -36.00 13.23
C ALA A 310 44.72 -35.63 14.61
N ALA A 311 43.52 -35.06 14.60
CA ALA A 311 42.81 -34.54 15.75
C ALA A 311 41.29 -34.73 15.59
N THR A 312 40.55 -34.45 16.65
CA THR A 312 39.10 -34.29 16.59
C THR A 312 38.75 -33.11 15.67
N GLY A 313 37.55 -33.10 15.10
CA GLY A 313 37.02 -31.91 14.42
C GLY A 313 36.76 -30.79 15.42
N GLY A 314 36.85 -29.54 14.97
CA GLY A 314 36.43 -28.38 15.76
C GLY A 314 34.90 -28.35 15.89
N GLY A 315 34.40 -27.91 17.04
CA GLY A 315 32.99 -27.57 17.18
C GLY A 315 32.63 -26.33 16.37
N GLY A 316 31.40 -26.26 15.86
CA GLY A 316 30.86 -25.02 15.32
C GLY A 316 30.53 -24.02 16.43
N SER A 317 30.55 -22.73 16.10
CA SER A 317 30.12 -21.67 17.01
C SER A 317 28.60 -21.45 16.92
N GLY A 318 28.01 -20.93 18.00
CA GLY A 318 26.59 -20.56 18.02
C GLY A 318 26.29 -19.27 17.25
N SER A 319 25.05 -19.17 16.78
CA SER A 319 24.46 -17.93 16.25
C SER A 319 23.43 -17.40 17.25
N ALA A 320 23.21 -16.08 17.27
CA ALA A 320 22.33 -15.45 18.24
C ALA A 320 21.81 -14.09 17.79
N VAL A 321 20.69 -13.68 18.38
CA VAL A 321 20.08 -12.35 18.24
C VAL A 321 19.92 -11.74 19.62
N TYR A 322 20.38 -10.50 19.76
CA TYR A 322 20.33 -9.73 21.01
C TYR A 322 19.57 -8.43 20.84
N LEU A 323 18.92 -7.99 21.92
CA LEU A 323 18.42 -6.63 22.12
C LEU A 323 19.25 -5.98 23.23
N GLY A 324 20.16 -5.07 22.86
CA GLY A 324 21.21 -4.62 23.77
C GLY A 324 22.07 -5.79 24.24
N SER A 325 22.15 -6.03 25.55
CA SER A 325 22.84 -7.18 26.15
C SER A 325 21.95 -8.42 26.36
N THR A 326 20.64 -8.30 26.11
CA THR A 326 19.68 -9.38 26.37
C THR A 326 19.65 -10.35 25.20
N LEU A 327 19.92 -11.63 25.46
CA LEU A 327 19.78 -12.70 24.46
C LEU A 327 18.29 -12.96 24.20
N LEU A 328 17.83 -12.76 22.97
CA LEU A 328 16.45 -13.06 22.58
C LEU A 328 16.29 -14.49 22.08
N VAL A 329 17.22 -14.95 21.25
CA VAL A 329 17.22 -16.32 20.70
C VAL A 329 18.63 -16.70 20.26
N SER A 330 19.00 -17.96 20.49
CA SER A 330 20.26 -18.53 20.01
C SER A 330 20.07 -19.94 19.48
N ALA A 331 21.01 -20.35 18.63
CA ALA A 331 21.19 -21.75 18.27
C ALA A 331 22.67 -22.09 18.39
N THR A 332 22.97 -23.17 19.11
CA THR A 332 24.37 -23.57 19.35
C THR A 332 24.97 -24.24 18.11
N GLY A 333 26.29 -24.23 18.00
CA GLY A 333 26.97 -24.94 16.92
C GLY A 333 26.98 -26.45 17.13
N GLY A 334 27.20 -27.20 16.06
CA GLY A 334 27.34 -28.65 16.09
C GLY A 334 28.66 -29.09 16.71
N GLY A 335 28.66 -30.23 17.40
CA GLY A 335 29.86 -30.84 17.96
C GLY A 335 30.80 -31.36 16.88
N GLY A 336 32.11 -31.25 17.11
CA GLY A 336 33.11 -31.82 16.23
C GLY A 336 33.10 -33.35 16.26
N GLY A 337 33.43 -33.97 15.13
CA GLY A 337 33.59 -35.42 15.04
C GLY A 337 34.81 -35.92 15.82
N GLY A 338 34.68 -37.07 16.47
CA GLY A 338 35.76 -37.69 17.23
C GLY A 338 36.93 -38.12 16.34
N LEU A 339 38.15 -38.02 16.86
CA LEU A 339 39.34 -38.59 16.23
C LEU A 339 39.18 -40.11 16.14
N GLY A 340 39.40 -40.68 14.96
CA GLY A 340 39.49 -42.12 14.80
C GLY A 340 40.65 -42.66 15.64
N ASN A 341 40.40 -43.71 16.41
CA ASN A 341 41.41 -44.41 17.21
C ASN A 341 41.22 -45.93 17.12
N ALA A 342 41.71 -46.69 18.10
CA ALA A 342 41.57 -48.16 18.15
C ALA A 342 40.18 -48.64 18.60
N THR A 343 39.36 -47.76 19.19
CA THR A 343 38.04 -48.09 19.76
C THR A 343 36.88 -47.44 19.02
N GLY A 344 37.11 -46.37 18.24
CA GLY A 344 36.06 -45.70 17.47
C GLY A 344 36.46 -44.32 16.94
N GLY A 345 35.53 -43.70 16.23
CA GLY A 345 35.48 -42.27 15.93
C GLY A 345 34.06 -41.79 16.21
N THR A 346 33.86 -41.11 17.34
CA THR A 346 32.53 -40.77 17.86
C THR A 346 31.85 -39.73 16.98
N ALA A 347 30.54 -39.89 16.76
CA ALA A 347 29.72 -38.89 16.08
C ALA A 347 29.76 -37.55 16.83
N GLY A 348 29.87 -36.45 16.08
CA GLY A 348 29.63 -35.11 16.61
C GLY A 348 28.15 -34.93 16.96
N ALA A 349 27.86 -34.40 18.15
CA ALA A 349 26.50 -34.13 18.57
C ALA A 349 25.86 -33.02 17.71
N GLY A 350 24.58 -33.14 17.37
CA GLY A 350 23.85 -32.02 16.77
C GLY A 350 23.76 -30.84 17.75
N GLY A 351 23.83 -29.62 17.22
CA GLY A 351 23.71 -28.41 18.02
C GLY A 351 22.41 -28.40 18.82
N ALA A 352 22.51 -28.01 20.09
CA ALA A 352 21.38 -27.83 20.97
C ALA A 352 20.43 -26.76 20.43
N SER A 353 19.16 -27.15 20.35
CA SER A 353 18.01 -26.33 19.96
C SER A 353 16.73 -27.05 20.41
N VAL A 354 15.56 -26.50 20.10
CA VAL A 354 14.27 -27.13 20.46
C VAL A 354 13.58 -27.61 19.18
N PRO A 355 13.72 -28.88 18.76
CA PRO A 355 14.56 -29.98 19.27
C PRO A 355 16.04 -29.91 18.83
N ASN A 356 16.92 -30.78 19.34
CA ASN A 356 18.32 -30.83 18.93
C ASN A 356 18.47 -31.09 17.42
N SER A 357 19.56 -30.60 16.84
CA SER A 357 19.86 -30.80 15.41
C SER A 357 20.38 -32.20 15.10
N ASN A 358 20.67 -32.45 13.83
CA ASN A 358 21.13 -33.73 13.33
C ASN A 358 22.58 -34.03 13.75
N ALA A 359 22.82 -35.19 14.37
CA ALA A 359 24.16 -35.65 14.73
C ALA A 359 24.95 -36.15 13.51
N GLY A 360 26.28 -36.16 13.62
CA GLY A 360 27.16 -36.80 12.64
C GLY A 360 27.10 -38.34 12.69
N GLY A 361 27.82 -38.99 11.79
CA GLY A 361 28.00 -40.44 11.79
C GLY A 361 29.14 -40.87 12.72
N ALA A 362 28.99 -42.04 13.34
CA ALA A 362 30.09 -42.75 14.01
C ALA A 362 30.82 -43.69 13.03
N SER A 363 32.13 -43.83 13.17
CA SER A 363 32.91 -44.71 12.28
C SER A 363 32.80 -46.19 12.64
N SER A 364 33.19 -47.05 11.70
CA SER A 364 33.14 -48.51 11.84
C SER A 364 34.33 -49.17 11.15
N ILE A 365 34.74 -50.33 11.65
CA ILE A 365 35.73 -51.23 11.03
C ILE A 365 35.09 -52.50 10.45
N THR A 366 33.86 -52.84 10.88
CA THR A 366 33.12 -54.03 10.41
C THR A 366 32.18 -53.72 9.25
N GLY A 367 31.96 -52.44 8.95
CA GLY A 367 31.14 -51.97 7.83
C GLY A 367 31.54 -50.56 7.40
N ALA A 368 30.77 -49.96 6.49
CA ALA A 368 30.96 -48.57 6.11
C ALA A 368 30.76 -47.63 7.32
N GLY A 369 31.37 -46.45 7.27
CA GLY A 369 31.08 -45.38 8.23
C GLY A 369 29.59 -45.07 8.27
N ALA A 370 29.04 -44.76 9.45
CA ALA A 370 27.62 -44.40 9.54
C ALA A 370 27.34 -43.09 8.77
N ALA A 371 26.16 -43.02 8.16
CA ALA A 371 25.69 -41.78 7.54
C ALA A 371 25.43 -40.71 8.61
N GLY A 372 25.58 -39.45 8.23
CA GLY A 372 25.11 -38.34 9.02
C GLY A 372 23.58 -38.36 9.13
N ARG A 373 23.04 -37.87 10.25
CA ARG A 373 21.58 -37.82 10.47
C ARG A 373 20.96 -36.72 9.61
N ALA A 374 19.68 -36.91 9.28
CA ALA A 374 18.87 -35.97 8.49
C ALA A 374 17.43 -35.82 9.02
N PHE A 375 16.91 -36.83 9.72
CA PHE A 375 15.51 -36.91 10.14
C PHE A 375 15.28 -36.67 11.64
N ASP A 376 16.35 -36.59 12.45
CA ASP A 376 16.22 -36.27 13.87
C ASP A 376 15.67 -34.84 14.02
N ARG A 377 16.08 -33.95 13.12
CA ARG A 377 15.45 -32.66 12.88
C ARG A 377 15.36 -32.34 11.38
N PRO A 378 14.22 -32.63 10.73
CA PRO A 378 14.10 -32.56 9.28
C PRO A 378 14.18 -31.16 8.65
N ASP A 379 13.97 -30.10 9.42
CA ASP A 379 14.09 -28.69 8.99
C ASP A 379 15.49 -28.10 9.25
N ALA A 380 16.39 -28.88 9.84
CA ALA A 380 17.75 -28.48 10.18
C ALA A 380 18.78 -28.93 9.13
N PRO A 381 20.03 -28.43 9.21
CA PRO A 381 21.13 -28.91 8.39
C PRO A 381 21.45 -30.39 8.67
N GLY A 382 22.11 -31.03 7.70
CA GLY A 382 22.50 -32.44 7.80
C GLY A 382 23.80 -32.64 8.59
N GLY A 383 23.89 -33.75 9.32
CA GLY A 383 25.15 -34.16 9.96
C GLY A 383 26.16 -34.71 8.96
N GLY A 384 27.45 -34.67 9.28
CA GLY A 384 28.50 -35.25 8.43
C GLY A 384 28.54 -36.77 8.50
N GLY A 385 28.90 -37.43 7.40
CA GLY A 385 29.12 -38.88 7.36
C GLY A 385 30.46 -39.27 8.01
N ALA A 386 30.54 -40.44 8.63
CA ALA A 386 31.79 -40.90 9.25
C ALA A 386 32.82 -41.39 8.23
N GLY A 387 34.11 -41.28 8.55
CA GLY A 387 35.17 -41.89 7.75
C GLY A 387 35.16 -43.41 7.83
N GLY A 388 35.62 -44.06 6.77
CA GLY A 388 35.79 -45.52 6.72
C GLY A 388 36.96 -45.99 7.59
N GLY A 389 36.79 -47.14 8.26
CA GLY A 389 37.85 -47.78 9.04
C GLY A 389 38.62 -48.87 8.31
N LEU A 390 39.71 -49.32 8.92
CA LEU A 390 40.48 -50.52 8.58
C LEU A 390 40.35 -51.50 9.74
N ASP A 391 39.93 -52.73 9.46
CA ASP A 391 39.97 -53.80 10.46
C ASP A 391 41.40 -54.29 10.72
N ALA A 392 41.56 -55.19 11.70
CA ALA A 392 42.86 -55.74 12.07
C ALA A 392 43.53 -56.54 10.92
N GLY A 393 42.75 -57.05 9.96
CA GLY A 393 43.24 -57.72 8.76
C GLY A 393 43.61 -56.76 7.63
N GLY A 394 43.38 -55.46 7.79
CA GLY A 394 43.68 -54.43 6.79
C GLY A 394 42.59 -54.24 5.74
N ALA A 395 41.39 -54.79 5.93
CA ALA A 395 40.29 -54.58 4.98
C ALA A 395 39.75 -53.15 5.12
N ALA A 396 39.82 -52.39 4.03
CA ALA A 396 39.35 -51.00 3.97
C ALA A 396 37.82 -50.91 3.82
N ARG A 397 37.22 -49.98 4.55
CA ARG A 397 35.78 -49.68 4.48
C ARG A 397 35.52 -48.34 3.80
N ALA A 398 34.35 -48.22 3.16
CA ALA A 398 33.85 -46.95 2.65
C ALA A 398 33.49 -46.00 3.81
N GLY A 399 33.45 -44.70 3.51
CA GLY A 399 32.87 -43.71 4.41
C GLY A 399 31.34 -43.79 4.45
N GLY A 400 30.73 -42.96 5.29
CA GLY A 400 29.28 -42.73 5.33
C GLY A 400 28.87 -41.54 4.47
N ALA A 401 27.64 -41.53 3.97
CA ALA A 401 27.09 -40.36 3.30
C ALA A 401 26.82 -39.23 4.30
N GLY A 402 26.91 -37.99 3.87
CA GLY A 402 26.39 -36.85 4.63
C GLY A 402 24.87 -36.91 4.73
N GLY A 403 24.31 -36.39 5.82
CA GLY A 403 22.87 -36.24 5.95
C GLY A 403 22.35 -35.12 5.04
N ASP A 404 21.14 -35.29 4.51
CA ASP A 404 20.42 -34.22 3.80
C ASP A 404 20.02 -33.12 4.80
N GLY A 405 20.17 -31.86 4.40
CA GLY A 405 19.62 -30.71 5.12
C GLY A 405 18.23 -30.35 4.60
N GLY A 406 17.31 -29.95 5.48
CA GLY A 406 15.95 -29.56 5.05
C GLY A 406 15.20 -30.66 4.31
N VAL A 407 15.34 -31.91 4.75
CA VAL A 407 14.92 -33.12 4.02
C VAL A 407 13.41 -33.18 3.70
N LEU A 408 12.59 -32.50 4.50
CA LEU A 408 11.14 -32.34 4.26
C LEU A 408 10.76 -30.98 3.66
N ALA A 409 11.75 -30.17 3.28
CA ALA A 409 11.59 -28.83 2.71
C ALA A 409 12.43 -28.69 1.42
N VAL A 410 13.10 -27.55 1.23
CA VAL A 410 14.05 -27.36 0.12
C VAL A 410 15.34 -28.14 0.45
N ARG A 411 15.37 -29.40 0.02
CA ARG A 411 16.43 -30.34 0.33
C ARG A 411 17.79 -29.86 -0.19
N ALA A 412 18.75 -29.80 0.73
CA ALA A 412 20.17 -29.70 0.46
C ALA A 412 20.79 -31.09 0.55
N VAL A 413 21.23 -31.63 -0.58
CA VAL A 413 21.71 -33.03 -0.67
C VAL A 413 23.02 -33.20 0.11
N GLY A 414 23.07 -34.23 0.95
CA GLY A 414 24.28 -34.63 1.66
C GLY A 414 25.36 -35.16 0.72
N GLY A 415 26.63 -34.98 1.09
CA GLY A 415 27.76 -35.42 0.30
C GLY A 415 27.83 -36.94 0.18
N ALA A 416 28.16 -37.44 -1.01
CA ALA A 416 28.30 -38.88 -1.24
C ALA A 416 29.41 -39.50 -0.37
N ALA A 417 29.20 -40.74 0.06
CA ALA A 417 30.20 -41.53 0.76
C ALA A 417 31.44 -41.75 -0.11
N GLY A 418 32.64 -41.56 0.46
CA GLY A 418 33.87 -41.97 -0.20
C GLY A 418 33.95 -43.49 -0.32
N SER A 419 34.22 -44.00 -1.51
CA SER A 419 34.40 -45.43 -1.78
C SER A 419 35.66 -45.64 -2.62
N GLY A 420 36.80 -45.82 -1.94
CA GLY A 420 38.11 -45.70 -2.57
C GLY A 420 38.45 -44.27 -3.00
N SER A 421 37.76 -43.27 -2.42
CA SER A 421 37.89 -41.86 -2.75
C SER A 421 37.69 -40.97 -1.52
N THR A 422 37.91 -39.67 -1.68
CA THR A 422 37.44 -38.65 -0.73
C THR A 422 35.92 -38.64 -0.63
N GLY A 423 35.41 -38.18 0.50
CA GLY A 423 33.98 -37.93 0.68
C GLY A 423 33.52 -36.74 -0.17
N GLY A 424 32.30 -36.81 -0.71
CA GLY A 424 31.70 -35.72 -1.46
C GLY A 424 31.36 -34.52 -0.57
N ALA A 425 31.42 -33.31 -1.12
CA ALA A 425 30.94 -32.13 -0.42
C ALA A 425 29.40 -32.16 -0.28
N GLY A 426 28.89 -31.65 0.84
CA GLY A 426 27.46 -31.39 1.00
C GLY A 426 27.03 -30.22 0.10
N SER A 427 25.80 -30.28 -0.40
CA SER A 427 25.23 -29.19 -1.21
C SER A 427 24.66 -28.10 -0.30
N ALA A 428 24.68 -26.85 -0.77
CA ALA A 428 23.79 -25.83 -0.22
C ALA A 428 22.33 -26.09 -0.66
N ALA A 429 21.35 -25.45 0.00
CA ALA A 429 19.98 -25.50 -0.47
C ALA A 429 19.87 -24.87 -1.88
N PRO A 430 19.19 -25.49 -2.86
CA PRO A 430 19.08 -24.95 -4.22
C PRO A 430 18.33 -23.61 -4.29
N LEU A 431 17.45 -23.35 -3.32
CA LEU A 431 16.72 -22.08 -3.17
C LEU A 431 17.02 -21.49 -1.79
N THR A 432 18.22 -20.93 -1.64
CA THR A 432 18.72 -20.36 -0.36
C THR A 432 17.94 -19.16 0.15
N HIS A 433 16.98 -18.62 -0.61
CA HIS A 433 16.05 -17.58 -0.15
C HIS A 433 14.73 -18.16 0.40
N LEU A 434 14.49 -19.47 0.21
CA LEU A 434 13.32 -20.18 0.73
C LEU A 434 13.67 -21.10 1.90
N HIS A 435 14.92 -21.56 2.02
CA HIS A 435 15.38 -22.36 3.14
C HIS A 435 16.88 -22.18 3.46
N TRP A 436 17.25 -22.36 4.73
CA TRP A 436 18.60 -22.10 5.26
C TRP A 436 19.51 -23.34 5.35
N ALA A 437 18.95 -24.54 5.41
CA ALA A 437 19.70 -25.73 5.80
C ALA A 437 20.63 -26.27 4.71
N GLY A 438 21.89 -26.54 5.05
CA GLY A 438 22.87 -27.19 4.18
C GLY A 438 22.99 -28.70 4.42
N GLY A 439 23.44 -29.44 3.40
CA GLY A 439 23.75 -30.86 3.51
C GLY A 439 25.07 -31.12 4.22
N GLY A 440 25.17 -32.23 4.96
CA GLY A 440 26.42 -32.65 5.58
C GLY A 440 27.44 -33.15 4.56
N GLY A 441 28.72 -33.09 4.89
CA GLY A 441 29.79 -33.67 4.05
C GLY A 441 29.87 -35.19 4.17
N GLY A 442 30.20 -35.88 3.08
CA GLY A 442 30.43 -37.33 3.08
C GLY A 442 31.76 -37.69 3.74
N GLY A 443 31.84 -38.86 4.37
CA GLY A 443 33.07 -39.36 4.97
C GLY A 443 34.05 -39.92 3.93
N GLY A 444 35.35 -39.77 4.17
CA GLY A 444 36.41 -40.32 3.31
C GLY A 444 36.57 -41.84 3.47
N ALA A 445 36.92 -42.53 2.39
CA ALA A 445 37.19 -43.96 2.44
C ALA A 445 38.51 -44.28 3.17
N ALA A 446 38.55 -45.42 3.85
CA ALA A 446 39.80 -45.96 4.36
C ALA A 446 40.71 -46.46 3.22
N VAL A 447 42.01 -46.54 3.46
CA VAL A 447 42.99 -47.03 2.48
C VAL A 447 43.91 -48.06 3.11
N ALA A 448 44.02 -49.24 2.49
CA ALA A 448 44.87 -50.34 2.97
C ALA A 448 46.39 -50.07 2.80
N SER A 449 46.75 -49.06 2.00
CA SER A 449 48.12 -48.63 1.77
C SER A 449 48.19 -47.11 1.50
N GLY A 450 48.83 -46.35 2.39
CA GLY A 450 49.03 -44.91 2.24
C GLY A 450 48.14 -44.09 3.17
N ALA A 451 47.87 -42.84 2.77
CA ALA A 451 47.06 -41.91 3.54
C ALA A 451 45.57 -42.24 3.40
N GLY A 452 44.82 -42.12 4.49
CA GLY A 452 43.36 -42.17 4.43
C GLY A 452 42.79 -41.02 3.60
N HIS A 453 41.63 -41.22 2.97
CA HIS A 453 41.02 -40.15 2.18
C HIS A 453 40.36 -39.09 3.06
N ALA A 454 40.38 -37.84 2.62
CA ALA A 454 39.74 -36.74 3.31
C ALA A 454 38.20 -36.86 3.30
N GLY A 455 37.57 -36.38 4.37
CA GLY A 455 36.13 -36.15 4.41
C GLY A 455 35.73 -34.90 3.62
N GLY A 456 34.51 -34.89 3.10
CA GLY A 456 33.96 -33.75 2.37
C GLY A 456 33.56 -32.60 3.28
N ALA A 457 33.70 -31.37 2.78
CA ALA A 457 33.17 -30.18 3.45
C ALA A 457 31.64 -30.17 3.45
N ALA A 458 31.04 -29.50 4.43
CA ALA A 458 29.60 -29.31 4.49
C ALA A 458 29.09 -28.24 3.50
N GLY A 459 27.82 -28.35 3.14
CA GLY A 459 27.09 -27.32 2.40
C GLY A 459 26.55 -26.22 3.31
N LEU A 460 26.37 -25.02 2.76
CA LEU A 460 25.82 -23.88 3.49
C LEU A 460 24.29 -24.03 3.70
N PHE A 461 23.73 -23.71 4.87
CA PHE A 461 24.36 -23.30 6.14
C PHE A 461 24.25 -24.38 7.22
N GLY A 462 25.16 -24.37 8.19
CA GLY A 462 25.13 -25.18 9.40
C GLY A 462 25.34 -26.70 9.22
N GLY A 463 25.62 -27.20 8.02
CA GLY A 463 25.92 -28.62 7.79
C GLY A 463 27.20 -29.08 8.49
N GLY A 464 27.23 -30.34 8.92
CA GLY A 464 28.39 -30.97 9.56
C GLY A 464 29.40 -31.53 8.56
N GLY A 465 30.70 -31.41 8.84
CA GLY A 465 31.78 -31.91 7.98
C GLY A 465 31.96 -33.43 8.04
N GLY A 466 32.34 -34.06 6.94
CA GLY A 466 32.57 -35.51 6.88
C GLY A 466 33.84 -35.96 7.60
N GLY A 467 33.83 -37.13 8.22
CA GLY A 467 35.01 -37.71 8.88
C GLY A 467 36.06 -38.22 7.89
N GLY A 468 37.33 -38.12 8.25
CA GLY A 468 38.44 -38.63 7.43
C GLY A 468 38.58 -40.15 7.53
N GLY A 469 38.94 -40.81 6.42
CA GLY A 469 39.16 -42.25 6.38
C GLY A 469 40.44 -42.68 7.11
N ALA A 470 40.49 -43.92 7.58
CA ALA A 470 41.71 -44.49 8.17
C ALA A 470 42.78 -44.80 7.11
N GLY A 471 44.05 -44.76 7.50
CA GLY A 471 45.18 -45.06 6.60
C GLY A 471 46.30 -45.83 7.28
N THR A 472 47.39 -46.08 6.56
CA THR A 472 48.59 -46.72 7.12
C THR A 472 49.72 -45.73 7.38
N THR A 473 49.85 -44.67 6.58
CA THR A 473 50.87 -43.62 6.75
C THR A 473 50.35 -42.38 7.46
N SER A 474 49.10 -42.00 7.20
CA SER A 474 48.40 -40.90 7.88
C SER A 474 46.90 -41.09 7.79
N GLY A 475 46.18 -40.47 8.72
CA GLY A 475 44.73 -40.41 8.69
C GLY A 475 44.24 -39.40 7.67
N GLY A 476 43.11 -39.68 7.03
CA GLY A 476 42.41 -38.68 6.24
C GLY A 476 42.02 -37.49 7.11
N VAL A 477 42.13 -36.29 6.54
CA VAL A 477 41.69 -35.05 7.19
C VAL A 477 40.15 -35.02 7.22
N GLY A 478 39.57 -34.56 8.32
CA GLY A 478 38.12 -34.32 8.37
C GLY A 478 37.71 -33.13 7.52
N GLY A 479 36.48 -33.12 7.02
CA GLY A 479 35.90 -31.98 6.32
C GLY A 479 35.51 -30.85 7.28
N SER A 480 35.51 -29.61 6.80
CA SER A 480 35.02 -28.46 7.57
C SER A 480 33.49 -28.47 7.68
N GLY A 481 32.99 -27.98 8.81
CA GLY A 481 31.58 -27.63 8.98
C GLY A 481 31.26 -26.29 8.32
N ALA A 482 29.98 -26.07 8.01
CA ALA A 482 29.50 -24.83 7.39
C ALA A 482 29.20 -23.75 8.43
N SER A 483 29.30 -22.48 8.04
CA SER A 483 28.88 -21.36 8.90
C SER A 483 27.36 -21.39 9.17
N GLY A 484 26.96 -20.78 10.28
CA GLY A 484 25.56 -20.52 10.60
C GLY A 484 24.99 -19.34 9.81
N VAL A 485 23.71 -19.06 10.04
CA VAL A 485 22.96 -17.96 9.39
C VAL A 485 21.86 -17.46 10.32
N VAL A 486 21.49 -16.17 10.20
CA VAL A 486 20.30 -15.61 10.84
C VAL A 486 19.40 -14.98 9.79
N TRP A 487 18.12 -15.34 9.77
CA TRP A 487 17.09 -14.70 8.95
C TRP A 487 16.17 -13.89 9.83
N LEU A 488 15.86 -12.66 9.41
CA LEU A 488 14.84 -11.83 10.00
C LEU A 488 13.76 -11.59 8.96
N THR A 489 12.57 -12.13 9.19
CA THR A 489 11.37 -11.87 8.38
C THR A 489 10.53 -10.82 9.06
N VAL A 490 10.27 -9.70 8.39
CA VAL A 490 9.35 -8.66 8.87
C VAL A 490 8.02 -8.76 8.18
N LEU A 491 6.96 -8.61 8.96
CA LEU A 491 5.58 -8.56 8.47
C LEU A 491 4.92 -7.29 9.03
N GLY A 492 4.19 -6.55 8.20
CA GLY A 492 3.46 -5.36 8.65
C GLY A 492 2.27 -4.99 7.79
#